data_AF-A0A497Q722-F1
#
_entry.id   AF-A0A497Q722-F1
#
_cell.length_a   1.000
_cell.length_b   1.000
_cell.length_c   1.000
_cell.angle_alpha   90.00
_cell.angle_beta   90.00
_cell.angle_gamma   90.00
#
_symmetry.space_group_name_H-M   'P 1'
#
loop_
_entity.id
_entity.type
_entity.pdbx_description
1 polymer ?
#
loop_
_entity_poly.entity_id
_entity_poly.type
_entity_poly.pdbx_seq_one_letter_code
_entity_poly.pdbx_strand_id
1 'polypeptide(L)'
;MLTTAIQCVFTPTRSMDECMMSHIDFNKSPEVYDPGKKDERIITALKDAGFEPNACMQCGMCTASCLSGRWTSMRTRQIMWRAATGDPSVLEDNDIWLCTTCYACYDRCPRDLKVTDAIIELRNVASERGLIKDAHRKTVDLVHKYGHAVPINDKIRAIRKELGLEEVPPTIFVHKDEIKRLAENLFLLKPKKESGGE
;
A
#
# COMPACT_ATOMS: atom_id res chain seq x y z
N MET A 1 40.07 -29.75 -14.47
CA MET A 1 39.71 -30.82 -13.51
C MET A 1 39.69 -30.16 -12.14
N LEU A 2 38.49 -29.80 -11.65
CA LEU A 2 37.70 -30.70 -10.80
C LEU A 2 38.47 -30.88 -9.47
N THR A 3 38.04 -30.36 -8.32
CA THR A 3 36.66 -30.26 -7.82
C THR A 3 36.59 -29.32 -6.60
N THR A 4 35.70 -28.32 -6.66
CA THR A 4 34.46 -28.19 -5.85
C THR A 4 34.46 -28.87 -4.46
N ALA A 5 33.95 -28.30 -3.36
CA ALA A 5 32.85 -27.34 -3.22
C ALA A 5 32.70 -26.89 -1.74
N ILE A 6 31.96 -25.78 -1.54
CA ILE A 6 31.06 -25.46 -0.41
C ILE A 6 31.59 -24.53 0.72
N GLN A 7 31.13 -23.28 0.58
CA GLN A 7 30.82 -22.25 1.59
C GLN A 7 31.92 -21.69 2.51
N CYS A 8 32.70 -20.73 1.98
CA CYS A 8 32.29 -19.31 1.90
C CYS A 8 31.12 -18.91 2.83
N VAL A 9 31.20 -17.92 3.72
CA VAL A 9 32.17 -16.82 3.80
C VAL A 9 32.23 -16.32 5.25
N PHE A 10 33.10 -16.94 6.03
CA PHE A 10 33.87 -16.19 7.00
C PHE A 10 34.55 -15.02 6.26
N THR A 11 34.16 -13.77 6.53
CA THR A 11 35.08 -12.64 6.41
C THR A 11 35.24 -12.03 7.80
N PRO A 12 36.28 -12.43 8.56
CA PRO A 12 36.56 -11.88 9.87
C PRO A 12 37.44 -10.63 9.72
N THR A 13 36.98 -9.59 9.00
CA THR A 13 37.70 -8.30 8.93
C THR A 13 36.82 -7.08 8.69
N ARG A 14 35.48 -7.19 8.77
CA ARG A 14 34.61 -6.01 8.66
C ARG A 14 34.38 -5.44 10.06
N SER A 15 34.91 -4.25 10.35
CA SER A 15 34.74 -3.62 11.66
C SER A 15 33.26 -3.39 11.96
N MET A 16 32.91 -3.37 13.24
CA MET A 16 31.54 -3.09 13.72
C MET A 16 30.93 -1.81 13.14
N ASP A 17 31.75 -0.90 12.61
CA ASP A 17 31.34 0.37 12.02
C ASP A 17 30.60 0.21 10.70
N GLU A 18 30.88 -0.82 9.89
CA GLU A 18 30.22 -0.99 8.58
C GLU A 18 28.83 -1.63 8.66
N CYS A 19 28.43 -2.15 9.84
CA CYS A 19 27.06 -2.58 10.10
C CYS A 19 26.16 -1.42 10.60
N MET A 20 26.75 -0.24 10.86
CA MET A 20 26.07 0.93 11.44
C MET A 20 25.56 1.95 10.41
N MET A 21 25.54 1.64 9.11
CA MET A 21 25.05 2.59 8.07
C MET A 21 23.69 2.24 7.47
N SER A 22 22.79 1.68 8.28
CA SER A 22 21.35 1.97 8.14
C SER A 22 20.91 2.64 9.43
N HIS A 23 21.20 3.94 9.55
CA HIS A 23 20.75 4.74 10.68
C HIS A 23 19.21 4.79 10.68
N ILE A 24 18.57 3.83 11.34
CA ILE A 24 17.34 4.11 12.05
C ILE A 24 17.76 5.10 13.13
N ASP A 25 17.46 6.37 12.88
CA ASP A 25 17.67 7.42 13.85
C ASP A 25 16.69 7.20 15.01
N PHE A 26 17.14 6.47 16.03
CA PHE A 26 16.39 6.26 17.28
C PHE A 26 16.11 7.57 18.03
N ASN A 27 16.79 8.67 17.68
CA ASN A 27 16.55 10.01 18.23
C ASN A 27 15.55 10.83 17.40
N LYS A 28 15.21 10.42 16.18
CA LYS A 28 14.06 10.98 15.47
C LYS A 28 12.81 10.35 16.07
N SER A 29 12.27 10.99 17.10
CA SER A 29 10.96 10.65 17.65
C SER A 29 9.99 10.47 16.47
N PRO A 30 9.24 9.35 16.40
CA PRO A 30 8.19 9.20 15.39
C PRO A 30 7.36 10.47 15.43
N GLU A 31 7.12 11.09 14.27
CA GLU A 31 6.44 12.37 14.13
C GLU A 31 5.33 12.47 15.19
N VAL A 32 5.58 13.26 16.23
CA VAL A 32 4.85 13.13 17.49
C VAL A 32 3.40 13.49 17.19
N TYR A 33 2.47 12.60 17.56
CA TYR A 33 1.04 12.90 17.54
C TYR A 33 0.81 14.28 18.19
N ASP A 34 0.49 15.28 17.38
CA ASP A 34 0.13 16.61 17.84
C ASP A 34 -1.39 16.64 18.08
N PRO A 35 -1.86 16.58 19.33
CA PRO A 35 -3.29 16.58 19.63
C PRO A 35 -4.02 17.84 19.13
N GLY A 36 -3.30 18.91 18.77
CA GLY A 36 -3.83 20.14 18.21
C GLY A 36 -4.12 20.08 16.70
N LYS A 37 -3.55 19.13 15.96
CA LYS A 37 -3.67 19.05 14.50
C LYS A 37 -4.54 17.87 14.07
N LYS A 38 -5.85 18.01 14.23
CA LYS A 38 -6.83 17.00 13.81
C LYS A 38 -7.29 17.22 12.38
N ASP A 39 -7.44 16.11 11.65
CA ASP A 39 -7.91 16.09 10.28
C ASP A 39 -9.29 15.44 10.18
N GLU A 40 -10.32 16.26 10.05
CA GLU A 40 -11.71 15.80 10.00
C GLU A 40 -11.98 14.93 8.76
N ARG A 41 -11.24 15.10 7.65
CA ARG A 41 -11.41 14.28 6.44
C ARG A 41 -11.13 12.80 6.73
N ILE A 42 -10.16 12.51 7.60
CA ILE A 42 -9.82 11.15 8.01
C ILE A 42 -10.98 10.51 8.77
N ILE A 43 -11.55 11.25 9.73
CA ILE A 43 -12.67 10.76 10.55
C ILE A 43 -13.90 10.51 9.69
N THR A 44 -14.21 11.42 8.76
CA THR A 44 -15.31 11.25 7.80
C THR A 44 -15.08 10.03 6.91
N ALA A 45 -13.87 9.86 6.37
CA ALA A 45 -13.53 8.71 5.53
C ALA A 45 -13.69 7.37 6.26
N LEU A 46 -13.36 7.30 7.56
CA LEU A 46 -13.64 6.11 8.37
C LEU A 46 -15.14 5.80 8.47
N LYS A 47 -15.96 6.83 8.72
CA LYS A 47 -17.41 6.68 8.83
C LYS A 47 -18.03 6.23 7.50
N ASP A 48 -17.59 6.82 6.39
CA ASP A 48 -18.01 6.44 5.04
C ASP A 48 -17.69 4.97 4.75
N ALA A 49 -16.56 4.47 5.29
CA ALA A 49 -16.17 3.07 5.19
C ALA A 49 -16.98 2.13 6.11
N GLY A 50 -17.89 2.63 6.95
CA GLY A 50 -18.60 1.83 7.96
C GLY A 50 -17.76 1.50 9.20
N PHE A 51 -16.76 2.32 9.51
CA PHE A 51 -16.02 2.27 10.76
C PHE A 51 -16.43 3.45 11.65
N GLU A 52 -17.26 3.19 12.66
CA GLU A 52 -17.62 4.22 13.64
C GLU A 52 -16.49 4.39 14.68
N PRO A 53 -15.79 5.53 14.71
CA PRO A 53 -14.61 5.73 15.58
C PRO A 53 -14.89 5.47 17.07
N ASN A 54 -16.06 5.90 17.54
CA ASN A 54 -16.44 5.78 18.95
C ASN A 54 -16.89 4.35 19.34
N ALA A 55 -17.19 3.49 18.37
CA ALA A 55 -17.56 2.11 18.64
C ALA A 55 -16.34 1.19 18.83
N CYS A 56 -15.15 1.64 18.40
CA CYS A 56 -13.90 0.89 18.55
C CYS A 56 -13.40 0.88 20.00
N MET A 57 -13.48 -0.29 20.64
CA MET A 57 -13.03 -0.49 22.03
C MET A 57 -11.54 -0.82 22.18
N GLN A 58 -10.74 -0.67 21.11
CA GLN A 58 -9.28 -0.92 21.14
C GLN A 58 -8.87 -2.32 21.64
N CYS A 59 -9.67 -3.35 21.40
CA CYS A 59 -9.42 -4.72 21.89
C CYS A 59 -8.20 -5.41 21.27
N GLY A 60 -7.70 -4.95 20.12
CA GLY A 60 -6.51 -5.50 19.47
C GLY A 60 -6.71 -6.76 18.64
N MET A 61 -7.94 -7.28 18.52
CA MET A 61 -8.25 -8.47 17.72
C MET A 61 -7.81 -8.35 16.25
N CYS A 62 -7.94 -7.15 15.68
CA CYS A 62 -7.48 -6.84 14.33
C CYS A 62 -5.96 -6.99 14.17
N THR A 63 -5.18 -6.63 15.21
CA THR A 63 -3.72 -6.74 15.19
C THR A 63 -3.29 -8.19 15.37
N ALA A 64 -3.92 -8.92 16.30
CA ALA A 64 -3.66 -10.35 16.50
C ALA A 64 -4.00 -11.19 15.25
N SER A 65 -5.02 -10.78 14.49
CA SER A 65 -5.42 -11.45 13.26
C SER A 65 -4.60 -11.07 12.02
N CYS A 66 -3.77 -10.03 12.12
CA CYS A 66 -3.07 -9.48 10.96
C CYS A 66 -1.86 -10.35 10.59
N LEU A 67 -1.89 -10.91 9.37
CA LEU A 67 -0.75 -11.66 8.83
C LEU A 67 0.45 -10.73 8.57
N SER A 68 0.22 -9.53 8.03
CA SER A 68 1.28 -8.54 7.82
C SER A 68 1.94 -8.13 9.13
N GLY A 69 1.15 -7.88 10.17
CA GLY A 69 1.65 -7.50 11.50
C GLY A 69 2.49 -8.58 12.19
N ARG A 70 2.39 -9.84 11.78
CA ARG A 70 3.22 -10.94 12.29
C ARG A 70 4.68 -10.85 11.80
N TRP A 71 4.88 -10.33 10.59
CA TRP A 71 6.19 -10.24 9.94
C TRP A 71 6.75 -8.82 9.91
N THR A 72 5.97 -7.83 10.33
CA THR A 72 6.31 -6.39 10.26
C THR A 72 5.97 -5.69 11.58
N SER A 73 6.32 -4.40 11.66
CA SER A 73 5.91 -3.51 12.75
C SER A 73 4.42 -3.12 12.71
N MET A 74 3.69 -3.44 11.63
CA MET A 74 2.31 -2.99 11.42
C MET A 74 1.40 -3.39 12.58
N ARG A 75 0.74 -2.40 13.21
CA ARG A 75 -0.27 -2.62 14.27
C ARG A 75 -1.60 -2.01 13.87
N THR A 76 -2.48 -2.83 13.31
CA THR A 76 -3.81 -2.40 12.84
C THR A 76 -4.60 -1.62 13.89
N ARG A 77 -4.50 -2.00 15.17
CA ARG A 77 -5.15 -1.30 16.28
C ARG A 77 -4.67 0.14 16.41
N GLN A 78 -3.36 0.37 16.29
CA GLN A 78 -2.77 1.71 16.38
C GLN A 78 -3.14 2.57 15.17
N ILE A 79 -3.15 1.99 13.96
CA ILE A 79 -3.63 2.69 12.75
C ILE A 79 -5.07 3.18 12.97
N MET A 80 -5.96 2.29 13.43
CA MET A 80 -7.36 2.65 13.68
C MET A 80 -7.51 3.69 14.79
N TRP A 81 -6.70 3.62 15.85
CA TRP A 81 -6.72 4.63 16.92
C TRP A 81 -6.29 6.01 16.41
N ARG A 82 -5.15 6.09 15.72
CA ARG A 82 -4.64 7.33 15.12
C ARG A 82 -5.68 7.95 14.18
N ALA A 83 -6.22 7.13 13.29
CA ALA A 83 -7.26 7.55 12.37
C ALA A 83 -8.55 8.01 13.09
N ALA A 84 -9.00 7.29 14.13
CA ALA A 84 -10.17 7.67 14.93
C ALA A 84 -9.98 9.01 15.67
N THR A 85 -8.73 9.33 16.05
CA THR A 85 -8.39 10.62 16.66
C THR A 85 -8.14 11.75 15.65
N GLY A 86 -8.19 11.45 14.34
CA GLY A 86 -7.91 12.40 13.26
C GLY A 86 -6.43 12.74 13.12
N ASP A 87 -5.51 11.88 13.54
CA ASP A 87 -4.06 12.09 13.40
C ASP A 87 -3.63 12.01 11.92
N PRO A 88 -3.14 13.11 11.31
CA PRO A 88 -2.77 13.13 9.90
C PRO A 88 -1.53 12.29 9.57
N SER A 89 -0.65 12.04 10.55
CA SER A 89 0.59 11.27 10.33
C SER A 89 0.30 9.81 9.92
N VAL A 90 -0.91 9.30 10.17
CA VAL A 90 -1.34 7.97 9.74
C VAL A 90 -1.34 7.80 8.22
N LEU A 91 -1.49 8.91 7.47
CA LEU A 91 -1.53 8.90 6.01
C LEU A 91 -0.14 8.82 5.37
N GLU A 92 0.89 9.31 6.07
CA GLU A 92 2.28 9.29 5.62
C GLU A 92 2.97 7.96 5.95
N ASP A 93 2.45 7.26 6.96
CA ASP A 93 2.96 5.97 7.43
C ASP A 93 2.92 4.89 6.34
N ASN A 94 3.98 4.07 6.27
CA ASN A 94 4.02 2.92 5.36
C ASN A 94 3.08 1.80 5.79
N ASP A 95 2.70 1.74 7.07
CA ASP A 95 1.88 0.67 7.64
C ASP A 95 0.53 0.50 6.95
N ILE A 96 -0.12 1.60 6.52
CA ILE A 96 -1.40 1.50 5.81
C ILE A 96 -1.25 0.77 4.48
N TRP A 97 -0.07 0.78 3.85
CA TRP A 97 0.22 0.11 2.58
C TRP A 97 0.62 -1.37 2.75
N LEU A 98 0.94 -1.81 3.97
CA LEU A 98 1.26 -3.21 4.28
C LEU A 98 0.03 -4.10 4.45
N CYS A 99 -1.17 -3.50 4.58
CA CYS A 99 -2.42 -4.25 4.61
C CYS A 99 -2.65 -4.99 3.28
N THR A 100 -2.80 -6.31 3.32
CA THR A 100 -3.07 -7.14 2.13
C THR A 100 -4.55 -7.26 1.79
N THR A 101 -5.41 -6.52 2.50
CA THR A 101 -6.88 -6.57 2.35
C THR A 101 -7.43 -8.00 2.42
N CYS A 102 -6.91 -8.82 3.34
CA CYS A 102 -7.29 -10.23 3.47
C CYS A 102 -8.59 -10.46 4.28
N TYR A 103 -9.25 -9.39 4.76
CA TYR A 103 -10.50 -9.41 5.54
C TYR A 103 -10.49 -10.13 6.89
N ALA A 104 -9.39 -10.76 7.31
CA ALA A 104 -9.32 -11.45 8.60
C ALA A 104 -9.64 -10.56 9.83
N CYS A 105 -9.29 -9.27 9.80
CA CYS A 105 -9.63 -8.33 10.86
C CYS A 105 -11.07 -7.79 10.77
N TYR A 106 -11.66 -7.81 9.56
CA TYR A 106 -13.04 -7.42 9.32
C TYR A 106 -13.96 -8.45 10.00
N ASP A 107 -13.81 -9.73 9.65
CA ASP A 107 -14.70 -10.81 10.11
C ASP A 107 -14.62 -11.07 11.61
N ARG A 108 -13.45 -10.80 12.21
CA ARG A 108 -13.21 -11.07 13.64
C ARG A 108 -13.49 -9.88 14.54
N CYS A 109 -13.92 -8.73 14.01
CA CYS A 109 -14.18 -7.58 14.85
C CYS A 109 -15.43 -7.83 15.73
N PRO A 110 -15.31 -7.84 17.08
CA PRO A 110 -16.46 -8.07 17.96
C PRO A 110 -17.48 -6.91 17.96
N ARG A 111 -17.11 -5.78 17.35
CA ARG A 111 -17.93 -4.58 17.19
C ARG A 111 -18.43 -4.39 15.76
N ASP A 112 -18.19 -5.36 14.88
CA ASP A 112 -18.57 -5.33 13.46
C ASP A 112 -18.10 -4.05 12.74
N LEU A 113 -16.86 -3.65 13.01
CA LEU A 113 -16.26 -2.49 12.38
C LEU A 113 -15.55 -2.94 11.11
N LYS A 114 -15.78 -2.22 10.01
CA LYS A 114 -15.23 -2.51 8.69
C LYS A 114 -13.76 -2.08 8.59
N VAL A 115 -12.88 -2.75 9.35
CA VAL A 115 -11.45 -2.38 9.49
C VAL A 115 -10.72 -2.37 8.15
N THR A 116 -11.00 -3.35 7.27
CA THR A 116 -10.37 -3.42 5.95
C THR A 116 -10.75 -2.21 5.09
N ASP A 117 -12.04 -1.89 5.03
CA ASP A 117 -12.56 -0.80 4.22
C ASP A 117 -12.08 0.55 4.76
N ALA A 118 -12.01 0.70 6.09
CA ALA A 118 -11.40 1.86 6.73
C ALA A 118 -9.94 2.09 6.26
N ILE A 119 -9.12 1.04 6.17
CA ILE A 119 -7.74 1.18 5.66
C ILE A 119 -7.72 1.55 4.17
N ILE A 120 -8.66 1.05 3.37
CA ILE A 120 -8.80 1.43 1.96
C ILE A 120 -9.12 2.93 1.85
N GLU A 121 -10.04 3.43 2.66
CA GLU A 121 -10.37 4.85 2.67
C GLU A 121 -9.22 5.73 3.16
N LEU A 122 -8.42 5.28 4.13
CA LEU A 122 -7.18 5.96 4.50
C LEU A 122 -6.20 6.06 3.32
N ARG A 123 -6.09 5.01 2.49
CA ARG A 123 -5.26 5.04 1.28
C ARG A 123 -5.84 5.98 0.22
N ASN A 124 -7.16 6.10 0.11
CA ASN A 124 -7.80 7.06 -0.78
C ASN A 124 -7.44 8.48 -0.37
N VAL A 125 -7.62 8.84 0.91
CA VAL A 125 -7.25 10.16 1.43
C VAL A 125 -5.75 10.43 1.27
N ALA A 126 -4.89 9.43 1.51
CA ALA A 126 -3.46 9.56 1.26
C ALA A 126 -3.15 9.81 -0.23
N SER A 127 -3.82 9.10 -1.13
CA SER A 127 -3.65 9.24 -2.58
C SER A 127 -4.16 10.59 -3.11
N GLU A 128 -5.29 11.09 -2.58
CA GLU A 128 -5.82 12.45 -2.85
C GLU A 128 -4.81 13.56 -2.46
N ARG A 129 -3.86 13.25 -1.56
CA ARG A 129 -2.79 14.15 -1.11
C ARG A 129 -1.46 13.91 -1.81
N GLY A 130 -1.41 12.99 -2.77
CA GLY A 130 -0.19 12.65 -3.49
C GLY A 130 0.81 11.80 -2.69
N LEU A 131 0.36 11.14 -1.62
CA LEU A 131 1.17 10.22 -0.78
C LEU A 131 1.12 8.76 -1.27
N ILE A 132 0.64 8.53 -2.50
CA ILE A 132 0.64 7.21 -3.14
C ILE A 132 2.07 6.72 -3.40
N LYS A 133 2.31 5.42 -3.21
CA LYS A 133 3.62 4.80 -3.47
C LYS A 133 3.90 4.70 -4.98
N ASP A 134 5.18 4.84 -5.35
CA ASP A 134 5.61 4.93 -6.74
C ASP A 134 5.23 3.71 -7.59
N ALA A 135 5.31 2.51 -7.01
CA ALA A 135 4.91 1.29 -7.71
C ALA A 135 3.41 1.30 -8.05
N HIS A 136 2.56 1.72 -7.11
CA HIS A 136 1.12 1.84 -7.34
C HIS A 136 0.80 2.94 -8.36
N ARG A 137 1.51 4.07 -8.30
CA ARG A 137 1.36 5.15 -9.29
C ARG A 137 1.70 4.68 -10.71
N LYS A 138 2.80 3.94 -10.87
CA LYS A 138 3.18 3.34 -12.16
C LYS A 138 2.11 2.37 -12.68
N THR A 139 1.51 1.56 -11.80
CA THR A 139 0.40 0.67 -12.20
C THR A 139 -0.80 1.47 -12.69
N VAL A 140 -1.15 2.58 -12.03
CA VAL A 140 -2.22 3.49 -12.47
C VAL A 140 -1.87 4.11 -13.83
N ASP A 141 -0.62 4.54 -14.05
CA ASP A 141 -0.17 5.08 -15.34
C ASP A 141 -0.29 4.05 -16.48
N LEU A 142 -0.05 2.77 -16.21
CA LEU A 142 -0.27 1.69 -17.19
C LEU A 142 -1.76 1.55 -17.55
N VAL A 143 -2.65 1.62 -16.56
CA VAL A 143 -4.10 1.59 -16.80
C VAL A 143 -4.54 2.79 -17.63
N HIS A 144 -4.03 3.99 -17.33
CA HIS A 144 -4.31 5.19 -18.12
C HIS A 144 -3.87 5.05 -19.58
N LYS A 145 -2.67 4.51 -19.80
CA LYS A 145 -2.07 4.44 -21.14
C LYS A 145 -2.62 3.30 -21.99
N TYR A 146 -2.90 2.15 -21.37
CA TYR A 146 -3.20 0.91 -22.09
C TYR A 146 -4.56 0.30 -21.74
N GLY A 147 -5.30 0.88 -20.80
CA GLY A 147 -6.55 0.31 -20.26
C GLY A 147 -6.34 -0.91 -19.36
N HIS A 148 -5.09 -1.30 -19.07
CA HIS A 148 -4.74 -2.49 -18.29
C HIS A 148 -3.56 -2.23 -17.37
N ALA A 149 -3.63 -2.77 -16.15
CA ALA A 149 -2.53 -2.73 -15.18
C ALA A 149 -1.30 -3.52 -15.65
N VAL A 150 -1.53 -4.58 -16.44
CA VAL A 150 -0.50 -5.40 -17.06
C VAL A 150 -0.79 -5.48 -18.56
N PRO A 151 -0.19 -4.62 -19.40
CA PRO A 151 -0.47 -4.60 -20.82
C PRO A 151 0.15 -5.79 -21.57
N ILE A 152 -0.44 -6.14 -22.71
CA ILE A 152 0.02 -7.23 -23.56
C ILE A 152 1.34 -6.88 -24.28
N ASN A 153 2.29 -7.81 -24.26
CA ASN A 153 3.58 -7.72 -24.96
C ASN A 153 3.69 -8.79 -26.06
N ASP A 154 4.77 -8.75 -26.85
CA ASP A 154 4.96 -9.66 -27.99
C ASP A 154 5.10 -11.13 -27.58
N LYS A 155 5.65 -11.40 -26.38
CA LYS A 155 5.74 -12.76 -25.85
C LYS A 155 4.36 -13.35 -25.59
N ILE A 156 3.48 -12.56 -24.97
CA ILE A 156 2.09 -12.99 -24.72
C ILE A 156 1.31 -13.15 -26.03
N ARG A 157 1.54 -12.27 -27.03
CA ARG A 157 0.96 -12.43 -28.37
C ARG A 157 1.36 -13.76 -29.03
N ALA A 158 2.64 -14.13 -28.94
CA ALA A 158 3.13 -15.40 -29.46
C ALA A 158 2.51 -16.61 -28.74
N ILE A 159 2.51 -16.60 -27.39
CA ILE A 159 1.90 -17.66 -26.58
C ILE A 159 0.40 -17.83 -26.91
N ARG A 160 -0.33 -16.74 -27.13
CA ARG A 160 -1.76 -16.81 -27.50
C ARG A 160 -1.95 -17.53 -28.83
N LYS A 161 -1.14 -17.23 -29.85
CA LYS A 161 -1.19 -17.93 -31.15
C LYS A 161 -0.88 -19.42 -31.02
N GLU A 162 0.14 -19.77 -30.25
CA GLU A 162 0.52 -21.17 -29.98
C GLU A 162 -0.63 -21.96 -29.32
N LEU A 163 -1.39 -21.29 -28.44
CA LEU A 163 -2.57 -21.86 -27.79
C LEU A 163 -3.84 -21.81 -28.68
N GLY A 164 -3.74 -21.37 -29.93
CA GLY A 164 -4.90 -21.24 -30.83
C GLY A 164 -5.86 -20.12 -30.47
N LEU A 165 -5.45 -19.17 -29.64
CA LEU A 165 -6.22 -17.99 -29.26
C LEU A 165 -5.93 -16.82 -30.21
N GLU A 166 -6.88 -15.88 -30.33
CA GLU A 166 -6.66 -14.62 -31.04
C GLU A 166 -5.46 -13.86 -30.46
N GLU A 167 -4.59 -13.35 -31.34
CA GLU A 167 -3.36 -12.66 -30.97
C GLU A 167 -3.60 -11.49 -30.00
N VAL A 168 -4.62 -10.69 -30.31
CA VAL A 168 -5.09 -9.61 -29.45
C VAL A 168 -6.31 -10.11 -28.67
N PRO A 169 -6.34 -10.00 -27.34
CA PRO A 169 -7.49 -10.41 -26.57
C PRO A 169 -8.70 -9.49 -26.84
N PRO A 170 -9.94 -10.03 -26.86
CA PRO A 170 -11.17 -9.27 -27.07
C PRO A 170 -11.51 -8.43 -25.83
N THR A 171 -10.70 -7.40 -25.61
CA THR A 171 -10.70 -6.47 -24.47
C THR A 171 -10.58 -5.05 -25.01
N ILE A 172 -10.34 -4.06 -24.13
CA ILE A 172 -10.15 -2.66 -24.53
C ILE A 172 -9.07 -2.46 -25.62
N PHE A 173 -8.14 -3.41 -25.78
CA PHE A 173 -7.16 -3.40 -26.87
C PHE A 173 -7.78 -3.43 -28.28
N VAL A 174 -8.98 -3.98 -28.44
CA VAL A 174 -9.75 -3.94 -29.70
C VAL A 174 -10.45 -2.58 -29.89
N HIS A 175 -10.87 -1.95 -28.78
CA HIS A 175 -11.61 -0.69 -28.75
C HIS A 175 -10.69 0.49 -28.37
N LYS A 176 -9.74 0.83 -29.24
CA LYS A 176 -8.71 1.85 -28.95
C LYS A 176 -9.26 3.24 -28.60
N ASP A 177 -10.42 3.59 -29.15
CA ASP A 177 -11.05 4.89 -28.93
C ASP A 177 -11.60 5.02 -27.50
N GLU A 178 -11.97 3.90 -26.87
CA GLU A 178 -12.49 3.86 -25.50
C GLU A 178 -11.38 4.05 -24.45
N ILE A 179 -10.11 3.79 -24.80
CA ILE A 179 -8.97 3.99 -23.89
C ILE A 179 -8.87 5.46 -23.47
N LYS A 180 -9.06 6.40 -24.41
CA LYS A 180 -9.03 7.84 -24.12
C LYS A 180 -10.14 8.22 -23.15
N ARG A 181 -11.35 7.71 -23.39
CA ARG A 181 -12.50 7.94 -22.51
C ARG A 181 -12.27 7.38 -21.10
N LEU A 182 -11.64 6.22 -20.98
CA LEU A 182 -11.28 5.66 -19.67
C LEU A 182 -10.25 6.53 -18.94
N ALA A 183 -9.21 6.98 -19.64
CA ALA A 183 -8.16 7.82 -19.06
C ALA A 183 -8.68 9.18 -18.56
N GLU A 184 -9.66 9.77 -19.25
CA GLU A 184 -10.25 11.07 -18.85
C GLU A 184 -11.11 10.97 -17.58
N ASN A 185 -11.70 9.79 -17.31
CA ASN A 185 -12.71 9.64 -16.25
C ASN A 185 -12.22 8.86 -15.02
N LEU A 186 -11.09 8.16 -15.10
CA LEU A 186 -10.66 7.21 -14.07
C LEU A 186 -9.30 7.60 -13.46
N PHE A 187 -9.13 7.42 -12.15
CA PHE A 187 -7.85 7.59 -11.44
C PHE A 187 -7.13 8.95 -11.66
N LEU A 188 -7.86 10.07 -11.50
CA LEU A 188 -7.30 11.42 -11.53
C LEU A 188 -6.46 11.71 -10.27
N LEU A 189 -5.23 11.18 -10.23
CA LEU A 189 -4.32 11.35 -9.10
C LEU A 189 -3.63 12.71 -9.13
N LYS A 190 -3.59 13.40 -7.98
CA LYS A 190 -2.78 14.61 -7.81
C LYS A 190 -1.28 14.32 -8.01
N PRO A 191 -0.48 15.31 -8.44
CA PRO A 191 0.97 15.16 -8.54
C PRO A 191 1.57 14.70 -7.21
N LYS A 192 2.64 13.91 -7.27
CA LYS A 192 3.33 13.38 -6.08
C LYS A 192 3.83 14.54 -5.24
N LYS A 193 3.62 14.50 -3.92
CA LYS A 193 4.27 15.44 -2.99
C LYS A 193 5.76 15.08 -3.00
N GLU A 194 6.62 16.00 -3.44
CA GLU A 194 8.06 15.80 -3.36
C GLU A 194 8.41 15.57 -1.89
N SER A 195 8.93 14.37 -1.58
CA SER A 195 9.56 14.14 -0.29
C SER A 195 10.77 15.07 -0.28
N GLY A 196 10.76 16.10 0.58
CA GLY A 196 11.89 17.00 0.76
C GLY A 196 13.17 16.18 0.83
N GLY A 197 14.05 16.37 -0.15
CA GLY A 197 15.37 15.78 -0.13
C GLY A 197 16.18 16.46 0.97
N GLU A 198 16.55 15.68 1.97
CA GLU A 198 17.76 15.88 2.77
C GLU A 198 18.59 14.60 2.68
#